data_AF-A0AAV2AT45-F1
#
_entry.id   AF-A0AAV2AT45-F1
#
_cell.length_a   1.000
_cell.length_b   1.000
_cell.length_c   1.000
_cell.angle_alpha   90.00
_cell.angle_beta   90.00
_cell.angle_gamma   90.00
#
_symmetry.space_group_name_H-M   'P 1'
#
loop_
_entity.id
_entity.type
_entity.pdbx_description
1 polymer ?
#
loop_
_entity_poly.entity_id
_entity_poly.type
_entity_poly.pdbx_seq_one_letter_code
_entity_poly.pdbx_strand_id
1 'polypeptide(L)'
;MKIKPTWTQSFDHFIQFLLVGEGIGKFMKKDRLSGGDRKQPFVLAIGGKLNLIQTFLIFEIHCIETNSILKAVDICFKLIYILNFLHNAAMYGIS
;
A
#
# COMPACT_ATOMS: atom_id res chain seq x y z
N MET A 1 1.24 23.57 -6.57
CA MET A 1 -0.13 23.14 -6.92
C MET A 1 -0.50 21.94 -6.05
N LYS A 2 -1.38 22.10 -5.06
CA LYS A 2 -1.86 20.98 -4.22
C LYS A 2 -2.96 20.26 -4.99
N ILE A 3 -2.63 19.19 -5.68
CA ILE A 3 -3.62 18.29 -6.27
C ILE A 3 -4.30 17.58 -5.11
N LYS A 4 -5.61 17.81 -4.91
CA LYS A 4 -6.42 17.09 -3.94
C LYS A 4 -7.10 15.96 -4.71
N PRO A 5 -6.60 14.71 -4.63
CA PRO A 5 -7.17 13.60 -5.38
C PRO A 5 -8.63 13.40 -5.00
N THR A 6 -9.45 13.01 -5.98
CA THR A 6 -10.85 12.61 -5.69
C THR A 6 -10.85 11.35 -4.82
N TRP A 7 -12.00 11.04 -4.21
CA TRP A 7 -12.15 9.83 -3.39
C TRP A 7 -11.83 8.56 -4.19
N THR A 8 -12.30 8.50 -5.44
CA THR A 8 -12.02 7.40 -6.37
C THR A 8 -10.54 7.31 -6.73
N GLN A 9 -9.89 8.44 -7.04
CA GLN A 9 -8.45 8.45 -7.32
C GLN A 9 -7.63 8.03 -6.08
N SER A 10 -8.00 8.52 -4.90
CA SER A 10 -7.36 8.13 -3.65
C SER A 10 -7.52 6.64 -3.38
N PHE A 11 -8.72 6.10 -3.66
CA PHE A 11 -9.02 4.69 -3.51
C PHE A 11 -8.24 3.81 -4.49
N ASP A 12 -8.27 4.15 -5.79
CA ASP A 12 -7.60 3.40 -6.87
C ASP A 12 -6.06 3.40 -6.70
N HIS A 13 -5.50 4.48 -6.14
CA HIS A 13 -4.06 4.57 -5.87
C HIS A 13 -3.64 3.98 -4.51
N PHE A 14 -4.57 3.70 -3.59
CA PHE A 14 -4.24 3.17 -2.26
C PHE A 14 -4.48 1.67 -2.13
N ILE A 15 -5.53 1.13 -2.75
CA ILE A 15 -5.84 -0.31 -2.77
C ILE A 15 -5.73 -0.82 -4.21
N GLN A 16 -4.90 -1.83 -4.43
CA GLN A 16 -4.78 -2.53 -5.69
C GLN A 16 -5.51 -3.86 -5.64
N PHE A 17 -6.41 -4.11 -6.58
CA PHE A 17 -7.05 -5.42 -6.73
C PHE A 17 -6.30 -6.28 -7.75
N LEU A 18 -6.07 -7.54 -7.41
CA LEU A 18 -5.58 -8.58 -8.30
C LEU A 18 -6.67 -9.61 -8.54
N LEU A 19 -6.76 -10.10 -9.77
CA LEU A 19 -7.66 -11.19 -10.10
C LEU A 19 -7.16 -12.50 -9.48
N VAL A 20 -8.13 -13.36 -9.14
CA VAL A 20 -7.86 -14.70 -8.64
C VAL A 20 -7.12 -15.48 -9.73
N GLY A 21 -5.87 -15.87 -9.44
CA GLY A 21 -4.99 -16.58 -10.38
C GLY A 21 -3.82 -15.77 -10.93
N GLU A 22 -3.81 -14.44 -10.76
CA GLU A 22 -2.62 -13.64 -11.11
C GLU A 22 -1.43 -13.97 -10.20
N GLY A 23 -1.71 -14.39 -8.96
CA GLY A 23 -0.73 -14.95 -8.04
C GLY A 23 0.24 -13.91 -7.48
N ILE A 24 0.32 -13.82 -6.15
CA ILE A 24 1.12 -12.79 -5.48
C ILE A 24 2.60 -12.83 -5.84
N GLY A 25 3.15 -14.04 -6.05
CA GLY A 25 4.53 -14.20 -6.47
C GLY A 25 4.83 -13.62 -7.85
N LYS A 26 3.87 -13.66 -8.80
CA LYS A 26 4.04 -13.01 -10.11
C LYS A 26 3.89 -11.50 -9.98
N PHE A 27 2.96 -11.02 -9.17
CA PHE A 27 2.81 -9.60 -8.87
C PHE A 27 4.10 -9.02 -8.28
N MET A 28 4.62 -9.60 -7.20
CA MET A 28 5.86 -9.15 -6.55
C MET A 28 7.09 -9.22 -7.48
N LYS A 29 7.12 -10.17 -8.43
CA LYS A 29 8.18 -10.29 -9.45
C LYS A 29 8.03 -9.30 -10.62
N LYS A 30 6.80 -8.90 -10.97
CA LYS A 30 6.48 -8.01 -12.09
C LYS A 30 6.54 -6.55 -11.68
N ASP A 31 5.98 -6.22 -10.52
CA ASP A 31 5.90 -4.88 -9.96
C ASP A 31 7.19 -4.48 -9.22
N ARG A 32 8.31 -5.19 -9.51
CA ARG A 32 9.57 -5.22 -8.75
C ARG A 32 9.79 -3.94 -7.94
N LEU A 33 9.50 -3.99 -6.65
CA LEU A 33 10.43 -3.90 -5.52
C LEU A 33 11.56 -2.84 -5.57
N SER A 34 11.61 -1.93 -6.54
CA SER A 34 12.61 -0.85 -6.67
C SER A 34 12.26 0.16 -7.78
N GLY A 35 11.27 -0.09 -8.66
CA GLY A 35 11.08 0.76 -9.85
C GLY A 35 9.67 0.88 -10.43
N GLY A 36 8.63 0.42 -9.73
CA GLY A 36 7.25 0.75 -10.12
C GLY A 36 6.89 2.19 -9.73
N ASP A 37 6.08 2.88 -10.54
CA ASP A 37 5.61 4.25 -10.25
C ASP A 37 4.77 4.34 -8.96
N ARG A 38 4.32 3.20 -8.42
CA ARG A 38 3.48 3.15 -7.23
C ARG A 38 4.30 3.34 -5.97
N LYS A 39 4.01 4.43 -5.25
CA LYS A 39 4.59 4.72 -3.94
C LYS A 39 4.10 3.71 -2.90
N GLN A 40 5.02 3.25 -2.08
CA GLN A 40 4.74 2.43 -0.89
C GLN A 40 4.66 3.32 0.36
N PRO A 41 3.94 2.90 1.41
CA PRO A 41 3.15 1.66 1.50
C PRO A 41 1.82 1.74 0.73
N PHE A 42 1.28 0.58 0.33
CA PHE A 42 -0.07 0.45 -0.22
C PHE A 42 -0.71 -0.92 0.10
N VAL A 43 -2.02 -1.04 -0.10
CA VAL A 43 -2.76 -2.28 0.14
C VAL A 43 -2.95 -3.05 -1.16
N LEU A 44 -2.69 -4.35 -1.14
CA LEU A 44 -2.98 -5.29 -2.21
C LEU A 44 -4.10 -6.23 -1.78
N ALA A 45 -5.15 -6.34 -2.58
CA ALA A 45 -6.31 -7.18 -2.34
C ALA A 45 -6.42 -8.21 -3.46
N ILE A 46 -6.59 -9.48 -3.12
CA ILE A 46 -6.86 -10.56 -4.09
C ILE A 46 -8.36 -10.84 -4.10
N GLY A 47 -8.95 -10.85 -5.28
CA GLY A 47 -10.38 -11.03 -5.49
C GLY A 47 -11.06 -9.74 -5.96
N GLY A 48 -12.38 -9.67 -5.76
CA GLY A 48 -13.19 -8.52 -6.15
C GLY A 48 -13.63 -7.68 -4.95
N LYS A 49 -14.15 -6.48 -5.20
CA LYS A 49 -14.70 -5.60 -4.14
C LYS A 49 -15.74 -6.29 -3.25
N LEU A 50 -16.52 -7.21 -3.82
CA LEU A 50 -17.56 -7.97 -3.13
C LEU A 50 -17.12 -9.37 -2.68
N ASN A 51 -15.97 -9.84 -3.16
CA ASN A 51 -15.45 -11.18 -2.86
C ASN A 51 -13.94 -11.11 -2.66
N LEU A 52 -13.57 -10.53 -1.51
CA LEU A 52 -12.19 -10.40 -1.09
C LEU A 52 -11.71 -11.72 -0.50
N ILE A 53 -10.60 -12.23 -1.01
CA ILE A 53 -10.05 -13.54 -0.61
C ILE A 53 -8.86 -13.37 0.31
N GLN A 54 -7.91 -12.50 -0.07
CA GLN A 54 -6.73 -12.20 0.73
C GLN A 54 -6.40 -10.71 0.64
N THR A 55 -5.78 -10.21 1.71
CA THR A 55 -5.34 -8.82 1.79
C THR A 55 -3.90 -8.78 2.25
N PHE A 56 -3.09 -7.95 1.61
CA PHE A 56 -1.70 -7.75 1.93
C PHE A 56 -1.38 -6.28 2.05
N LEU A 57 -0.45 -5.96 2.95
CA LEU A 57 0.25 -4.69 2.98
C LEU A 57 1.55 -4.85 2.19
N ILE A 58 1.78 -3.94 1.24
CA ILE A 58 3.05 -3.82 0.52
C ILE A 58 3.83 -2.68 1.14
N PHE A 59 4.99 -2.99 1.73
CA PHE A 59 5.85 -2.01 2.37
C PHE A 59 7.31 -2.45 2.32
N GLU A 60 8.20 -1.53 1.93
CA GLU A 60 9.62 -1.79 1.71
C GLU A 60 9.88 -3.14 1.06
N ILE A 61 9.26 -3.42 -0.09
CA ILE A 61 9.53 -4.67 -0.84
C ILE A 61 8.94 -5.93 -0.18
N HIS A 62 8.37 -5.80 1.01
CA HIS A 62 7.73 -6.90 1.71
C HIS A 62 6.23 -6.94 1.40
N CYS A 63 5.72 -8.16 1.39
CA CYS A 63 4.31 -8.44 1.30
C CYS A 63 3.87 -9.09 2.60
N ILE A 64 3.04 -8.39 3.37
CA ILE A 64 2.62 -8.79 4.70
C ILE A 64 1.13 -9.11 4.63
N GLU A 65 0.76 -10.38 4.82
CA GLU A 65 -0.64 -10.78 4.84
C GLU A 65 -1.35 -10.15 6.05
N THR A 66 -2.59 -9.71 5.83
CA THR A 66 -3.44 -9.05 6.82
C THR A 66 -4.82 -9.68 6.84
N ASN A 67 -5.41 -9.73 8.03
CA ASN A 67 -6.69 -10.41 8.25
C ASN A 67 -7.88 -9.69 7.59
N SER A 68 -7.73 -8.42 7.19
CA SER A 68 -8.78 -7.65 6.54
C SER A 68 -8.22 -6.41 5.82
N ILE A 69 -8.96 -5.91 4.82
CA ILE A 69 -8.69 -4.60 4.19
C ILE A 69 -8.60 -3.50 5.22
N LEU A 70 -9.51 -3.45 6.20
CA LEU A 70 -9.52 -2.38 7.20
C LEU A 70 -8.22 -2.37 8.01
N LYS A 71 -7.71 -3.54 8.40
CA LYS A 71 -6.44 -3.67 9.13
C LYS A 71 -5.25 -3.26 8.26
N ALA A 72 -5.22 -3.66 6.98
CA ALA A 72 -4.16 -3.24 6.06
C ALA A 72 -4.14 -1.72 5.87
N VAL A 73 -5.33 -1.12 5.70
CA VAL A 73 -5.51 0.33 5.56
C VAL A 73 -5.01 1.06 6.80
N ASP A 74 -5.44 0.63 8.00
CA ASP A 74 -5.03 1.22 9.27
C ASP A 74 -3.50 1.19 9.46
N ILE A 75 -2.86 0.05 9.21
CA ILE A 75 -1.39 -0.08 9.30
C ILE A 75 -0.72 0.82 8.27
N CYS A 76 -1.22 0.87 7.04
CA CYS A 76 -0.67 1.69 5.97
C CYS A 76 -0.72 3.19 6.30
N PHE A 77 -1.82 3.68 6.89
CA PHE A 77 -1.93 5.06 7.37
C PHE A 77 -0.96 5.35 8.52
N LYS A 78 -0.83 4.43 9.49
CA LYS A 78 0.13 4.56 10.59
C LYS A 78 1.57 4.63 10.09
N LEU A 79 1.93 3.79 9.13
CA LEU A 79 3.26 3.81 8.51
C LEU A 79 3.54 5.14 7.81
N ILE A 80 2.61 5.65 7.00
CA ILE A 80 2.77 6.95 6.34
C ILE A 80 2.96 8.07 7.38
N TYR A 81 2.18 8.05 8.45
CA TYR A 81 2.30 9.04 9.52
C TYR A 81 3.67 8.96 10.22
N ILE A 82 4.10 7.76 10.62
CA ILE A 82 5.39 7.54 11.29
C ILE A 82 6.55 7.95 10.39
N LEU A 83 6.55 7.56 9.11
CA LEU A 83 7.61 7.89 8.17
C LEU A 83 7.71 9.41 7.92
N ASN A 84 6.58 10.09 7.80
CA ASN A 84 6.57 11.55 7.68
C ASN A 84 7.08 12.21 8.96
N PHE A 85 6.69 11.72 10.13
CA PHE A 85 7.18 12.23 11.40
C PHE A 85 8.70 12.05 11.53
N LEU A 86 9.22 10.85 11.25
CA LEU A 86 10.65 10.56 11.28
C LEU A 86 11.44 11.39 10.27
N HIS A 87 10.92 11.56 9.05
CA HIS A 87 11.54 12.41 8.04
C HIS A 87 11.65 13.86 8.53
N ASN A 88 10.58 14.40 9.12
CA ASN A 88 10.60 15.75 9.68
C ASN A 88 11.55 15.85 10.88
N ALA A 89 11.51 14.89 11.81
CA ALA A 89 12.39 14.86 12.98
C ALA A 89 13.88 14.86 12.58
N ALA A 90 14.24 14.04 11.57
CA ALA A 90 15.59 14.00 11.02
C ALA A 90 16.01 15.34 10.38
N MET A 91 15.10 16.01 9.66
CA MET A 91 15.35 17.34 9.10
C MET A 91 15.56 18.42 10.17
N TYR A 92 14.93 18.27 11.34
CA TYR A 92 15.06 19.21 12.47
C TYR A 92 16.11 18.79 13.52
N GLY A 93 16.85 17.71 13.30
CA GLY A 93 17.89 17.23 14.22
C GLY A 93 17.35 16.75 15.57
N ILE A 94 16.08 16.36 15.63
CA ILE A 94 15.44 15.83 16.83
C ILE A 94 15.69 14.31 16.85
N SER A 95 16.73 13.89 17.59
CA SER A 95 17.08 12.48 17.81
C SER A 95 16.50 11.96 19.12
#